data_AF-A0A1B6HFS7-F1
#
_entry.id   AF-A0A1B6HFS7-F1
#
_cell.length_a   1.000
_cell.length_b   1.000
_cell.length_c   1.000
_cell.angle_alpha   90.00
_cell.angle_beta   90.00
_cell.angle_gamma   90.00
#
_symmetry.space_group_name_H-M   'P 1'
#
loop_
_entity.id
_entity.type
_entity.pdbx_description
1 polymer ?
#
loop_
_entity_poly.entity_id
_entity_poly.type
_entity_poly.pdbx_seq_one_letter_code
_entity_poly.pdbx_strand_id
1 'polypeptide(L)'
;MYDYGYSGFITIQTAIDQAYLYIQHTIEVSNDTYVGALPAVEYNVVDLVESLLPTIVSLGFTFIMPSLLKEIVDEKTSGIKEMMKIMGMRSWVNWLNWIVYSLIIYLPVTFVITGLFVIDSGTGPPVSASFLLVWFNFILFTLAFLALILAMSTLFTNGIVAMIAGEVVWYGTTVLLNTFIVSYPDKFSLFINLLSCLCPSIALIWSFNCMKDFQKNGRSWTMRNFFDNRTGGGRVSVGLAFIMLIVDMILYSIITWYIDSVNPGPYGIPKPYNFMFKRSNEKKCGAASRTCHAAGSKNNYEIPPANIKIGIKIENLRKTFKQGKVVAVEKVDLDIYEDNITALLGHNGAGKTTTMSILAGFLP
;
A
#
# COMPACT_ATOMS: atom_id res chain seq x y z
N MET A 1 -0.12 29.45 -40.10
CA MET A 1 0.22 30.88 -40.29
C MET A 1 1.22 31.05 -41.43
N TYR A 2 2.28 30.23 -41.50
CA TYR A 2 3.21 30.18 -42.64
C TYR A 2 2.49 30.04 -44.00
N ASP A 3 1.48 29.17 -44.12
CA ASP A 3 0.72 29.01 -45.37
C ASP A 3 -0.05 30.28 -45.81
N TYR A 4 -0.50 31.11 -44.87
CA TYR A 4 -1.23 32.35 -45.17
C TYR A 4 -0.31 33.49 -45.63
N GLY A 5 0.94 33.49 -45.15
CA GLY A 5 1.98 34.39 -45.66
C GLY A 5 2.42 34.00 -47.07
N TYR A 6 2.70 32.71 -47.31
CA TYR A 6 3.13 32.22 -48.62
C TYR A 6 2.04 32.25 -49.70
N SER A 7 0.77 32.04 -49.32
CA SER A 7 -0.37 32.15 -50.24
C SER A 7 -0.72 33.59 -50.63
N GLY A 8 -0.08 34.61 -50.02
CA GLY A 8 -0.36 36.02 -50.27
C GLY A 8 -1.71 36.52 -49.72
N PHE A 9 -2.45 35.66 -49.02
CA PHE A 9 -3.75 35.99 -48.44
C PHE A 9 -3.65 37.16 -47.46
N ILE A 10 -2.61 37.19 -46.61
CA ILE A 10 -2.39 38.27 -45.64
C ILE A 10 -2.21 39.61 -46.36
N THR A 11 -1.47 39.65 -47.47
CA THR A 11 -1.23 40.88 -48.24
C THR A 11 -2.51 41.39 -48.91
N ILE A 12 -3.34 40.48 -49.43
CA ILE A 12 -4.63 40.84 -50.01
C ILE A 12 -5.57 41.37 -48.92
N GLN A 13 -5.61 40.70 -47.77
CA GLN A 13 -6.42 41.13 -46.63
C GLN A 13 -6.04 42.54 -46.16
N THR A 14 -4.74 42.82 -45.98
CA THR A 14 -4.28 44.15 -45.58
C THR A 14 -4.61 45.23 -46.61
N ALA A 15 -4.51 44.91 -47.90
CA ALA A 15 -4.83 45.85 -48.98
C ALA A 15 -6.34 46.19 -49.02
N ILE A 16 -7.20 45.19 -48.81
CA ILE A 16 -8.66 45.39 -48.75
C ILE A 16 -9.04 46.24 -47.53
N ASP A 17 -8.49 45.93 -46.36
CA ASP A 17 -8.78 46.67 -45.13
C ASP A 17 -8.32 48.13 -45.22
N GLN A 18 -7.14 48.40 -45.81
CA GLN A 18 -6.67 49.75 -46.08
C GLN A 18 -7.57 50.51 -47.06
N ALA A 19 -7.96 49.86 -48.17
CA ALA A 19 -8.86 50.48 -49.15
C ALA A 19 -10.23 50.82 -48.54
N TYR A 20 -10.76 49.95 -47.68
CA TYR A 20 -12.01 50.18 -46.98
C TYR A 20 -11.92 51.37 -46.02
N LEU A 21 -10.85 51.44 -45.20
CA LEU A 21 -10.61 52.55 -44.28
C LEU A 21 -10.44 53.89 -45.01
N TYR A 22 -9.76 53.88 -46.15
CA TYR A 22 -9.59 55.07 -46.99
C TYR A 22 -10.94 55.59 -47.51
N ILE A 23 -11.80 54.70 -48.02
CA ILE A 23 -13.10 55.07 -48.58
C ILE A 23 -14.06 55.61 -47.51
N GLN A 24 -14.10 55.00 -46.33
CA GLN A 24 -15.10 55.35 -45.31
C GLN A 24 -14.68 56.54 -44.44
N HIS A 25 -13.38 56.69 -44.17
CA HIS A 25 -12.88 57.66 -43.19
C HIS A 25 -11.82 58.63 -43.75
N THR A 26 -11.40 58.51 -45.02
CA THR A 26 -10.34 59.34 -45.63
C THR A 26 -9.04 59.38 -44.80
N ILE A 27 -8.74 58.27 -44.11
CA ILE A 27 -7.51 58.12 -43.32
C ILE A 27 -6.49 57.36 -44.17
N GLU A 28 -5.34 57.98 -44.43
CA GLU A 28 -4.18 57.31 -45.00
C GLU A 28 -3.39 56.63 -43.87
N VAL A 29 -3.43 55.30 -43.83
CA VAL A 29 -2.67 54.49 -42.85
C VAL A 29 -1.31 54.14 -43.46
N SER A 30 -0.20 54.37 -42.75
CA SER A 30 1.14 54.00 -43.22
C SER A 30 1.30 52.48 -43.31
N ASN A 31 2.10 52.03 -44.27
CA ASN A 31 2.23 50.61 -44.65
C ASN A 31 3.13 49.79 -43.71
N ASP A 32 3.29 50.21 -42.45
CA ASP A 32 4.27 49.66 -41.50
C ASP A 32 3.71 48.49 -40.67
N THR A 33 2.84 47.67 -41.26
CA THR A 33 2.29 46.48 -40.59
C THR A 33 3.22 45.29 -40.78
N TYR A 34 4.02 45.00 -39.76
CA TYR A 34 4.88 43.82 -39.74
C TYR A 34 4.18 42.66 -39.00
N VAL A 35 4.00 41.54 -39.69
CA VAL A 35 3.53 40.29 -39.06
C VAL A 35 4.76 39.52 -38.57
N GLY A 36 5.05 39.65 -37.28
CA GLY A 36 6.05 38.83 -36.59
C GLY A 36 5.43 37.57 -36.02
N ALA A 37 6.09 36.43 -36.18
CA ALA A 37 5.77 35.26 -35.36
C ALA A 37 6.20 35.53 -33.92
N LEU A 38 5.39 35.12 -32.94
CA LEU A 38 5.86 35.03 -31.56
C LEU A 38 7.05 34.07 -31.52
N PRO A 39 8.09 34.35 -30.70
CA PRO A 39 9.21 33.43 -30.56
C PRO A 39 8.68 32.07 -30.11
N ALA A 40 8.92 31.04 -30.93
CA ALA A 40 8.59 29.67 -30.58
C ALA A 40 9.60 29.20 -29.53
N VAL A 41 9.09 28.72 -28.39
CA VAL A 41 9.93 28.02 -27.41
C VAL A 41 10.33 26.70 -28.06
N GLU A 42 11.62 26.47 -28.27
CA GLU A 42 12.12 25.19 -28.76
C GLU A 42 11.71 24.07 -27.79
N TYR A 43 10.84 23.16 -28.24
CA TYR A 43 10.55 21.93 -27.53
C TYR A 43 11.78 21.03 -27.61
N ASN A 44 12.62 21.08 -26.58
CA ASN A 44 13.81 20.25 -26.51
C ASN A 44 13.44 18.81 -26.18
N VAL A 45 14.15 17.83 -26.75
CA VAL A 45 14.03 16.39 -26.41
C VAL A 45 14.22 16.16 -24.90
N VAL A 46 14.96 17.06 -24.24
CA VAL A 46 15.17 17.10 -22.80
C VAL A 46 13.86 17.24 -22.02
N ASP A 47 12.87 17.98 -22.51
CA ASP A 47 11.57 18.16 -21.84
C ASP A 47 10.78 16.85 -21.72
N LEU A 48 10.89 15.97 -22.73
CA LEU A 48 10.26 14.65 -22.72
C LEU A 48 10.92 13.75 -21.68
N VAL A 49 12.25 13.69 -21.65
CA VAL A 49 13.00 12.90 -20.67
C VAL A 49 12.70 13.37 -19.24
N GLU A 50 12.66 14.68 -19.03
CA GLU A 50 12.27 15.26 -17.74
C GLU A 50 10.81 14.98 -17.36
N SER A 51 9.90 14.84 -18.33
CA SER A 51 8.48 14.49 -18.04
C SER A 51 8.31 13.02 -17.65
N LEU A 52 9.18 12.13 -18.14
CA LEU A 52 9.16 10.71 -17.81
C LEU A 52 9.96 10.39 -16.54
N LEU A 53 10.88 11.27 -16.14
CA LEU A 53 11.73 11.10 -14.96
C LEU A 53 10.96 10.66 -13.69
N PRO A 54 9.80 11.26 -13.31
CA PRO A 54 9.07 10.84 -12.11
C PRO A 54 8.52 9.41 -12.23
N THR A 55 8.11 9.03 -13.44
CA THR A 55 7.63 7.67 -13.72
C THR A 55 8.78 6.68 -13.59
N ILE A 56 9.95 6.98 -14.15
CA ILE A 56 11.16 6.13 -14.06
C ILE A 56 11.57 5.95 -12.60
N VAL A 57 11.56 7.02 -11.79
CA VAL A 57 11.85 6.94 -10.37
C VAL A 57 10.84 6.06 -9.65
N SER A 58 9.54 6.24 -9.91
CA SER A 58 8.49 5.41 -9.30
C SER A 58 8.66 3.92 -9.65
N LEU A 59 9.11 3.61 -10.87
CA LEU A 59 9.45 2.26 -11.32
C LEU A 59 10.77 1.74 -10.74
N GLY A 60 11.69 2.60 -10.32
CA GLY A 60 12.91 2.18 -9.64
C GLY A 60 12.63 1.55 -8.27
N PHE A 61 11.69 2.12 -7.52
CA PHE A 61 11.29 1.62 -6.20
C PHE A 61 10.54 0.28 -6.26
N THR A 62 9.97 -0.08 -7.41
CA THR A 62 9.23 -1.34 -7.57
C THR A 62 10.12 -2.55 -7.70
N PHE A 63 11.43 -2.40 -7.91
CA PHE A 63 12.31 -3.56 -8.08
C PHE A 63 12.43 -4.43 -6.81
N ILE A 64 12.29 -3.82 -5.63
CA ILE A 64 12.40 -4.50 -4.32
C ILE A 64 11.03 -4.99 -3.81
N MET A 65 9.94 -4.51 -4.40
CA MET A 65 8.57 -4.87 -3.99
C MET A 65 8.23 -6.36 -4.12
N PRO A 66 8.59 -7.07 -5.21
CA PRO A 66 8.10 -8.42 -5.45
C PRO A 66 8.73 -9.44 -4.50
N SER A 67 10.02 -9.26 -4.17
CA SER A 67 10.71 -10.09 -3.20
C SER A 67 10.09 -9.94 -1.81
N LEU A 68 9.87 -8.70 -1.34
CA LEU A 68 9.22 -8.44 -0.06
C LEU A 68 7.79 -9.02 -0.02
N LEU A 69 7.01 -8.79 -1.07
CA LEU A 69 5.64 -9.29 -1.14
C LEU A 69 5.60 -10.82 -1.09
N LYS A 70 6.49 -11.48 -1.83
CA LYS A 70 6.61 -12.94 -1.82
C LYS A 70 6.97 -13.47 -0.44
N GLU A 71 8.00 -12.92 0.21
CA GLU A 71 8.48 -13.38 1.51
C GLU A 71 7.40 -13.26 2.60
N ILE A 72 6.65 -12.15 2.62
CA ILE A 72 5.55 -11.95 3.58
C ILE A 72 4.44 -13.02 3.37
N VAL A 73 4.11 -13.33 2.12
CA VAL A 73 3.10 -14.34 1.81
C VAL A 73 3.62 -15.76 2.09
N ASP A 74 4.89 -16.05 1.80
CA ASP A 74 5.51 -17.34 2.10
C ASP A 74 5.61 -17.57 3.63
N GLU A 75 5.86 -16.53 4.43
CA GLU A 75 5.82 -16.61 5.90
C GLU A 75 4.39 -16.89 6.41
N LYS A 76 3.37 -16.25 5.81
CA LYS A 76 1.96 -16.50 6.14
C LYS A 76 1.55 -17.93 5.80
N THR A 77 2.00 -18.45 4.66
CA THR A 77 1.60 -19.76 4.15
C THR A 77 2.36 -20.93 4.76
N SER A 78 3.60 -20.71 5.22
CA SER A 78 4.37 -21.71 5.97
C SER A 78 3.81 -21.97 7.38
N GLY A 79 2.98 -21.07 7.91
CA GLY A 79 2.43 -21.18 9.26
C GLY A 79 3.38 -20.71 10.35
N ILE A 80 4.58 -20.21 10.00
CA ILE A 80 5.55 -19.67 10.96
C ILE A 80 4.91 -18.53 11.77
N LYS A 81 4.11 -17.67 11.12
CA LYS A 81 3.36 -16.60 11.80
C LYS A 81 2.46 -17.11 12.92
N GLU A 82 1.76 -18.22 12.72
CA GLU A 82 0.88 -18.81 13.75
C GLU A 82 1.68 -19.54 14.83
N MET A 83 2.77 -20.21 14.45
CA MET A 83 3.71 -20.81 15.41
C MET A 83 4.29 -19.76 16.36
N MET A 84 4.67 -18.58 15.85
CA MET A 84 5.16 -17.48 16.69
C MET A 84 4.08 -16.93 17.63
N LYS A 85 2.80 -16.91 17.21
CA LYS A 85 1.68 -16.55 18.10
C LYS A 85 1.50 -17.55 19.23
N ILE A 86 1.68 -18.85 18.97
CA ILE A 86 1.61 -19.91 19.98
C ILE A 86 2.76 -19.78 20.99
N MET A 87 3.94 -19.35 20.54
CA MET A 87 5.07 -19.02 21.42
C MET A 87 4.86 -17.74 22.26
N GLY A 88 3.70 -17.08 22.15
CA GLY A 88 3.34 -15.90 22.94
C GLY A 88 3.63 -14.57 22.25
N MET A 89 4.07 -14.58 20.98
CA MET A 89 4.31 -13.33 20.25
C MET A 89 3.01 -12.65 19.81
N ARG A 90 2.91 -11.35 20.04
CA ARG A 90 1.76 -10.56 19.59
C ARG A 90 1.81 -10.35 18.08
N SER A 91 0.67 -10.45 17.40
CA SER A 91 0.58 -10.35 15.93
C SER A 91 1.11 -9.03 15.34
N TRP A 92 1.02 -7.92 16.07
CA TRP A 92 1.51 -6.61 15.60
C TRP A 92 3.04 -6.53 15.57
N VAL A 93 3.73 -7.34 16.37
CA VAL A 93 5.20 -7.38 16.41
C VAL A 93 5.75 -7.90 15.09
N ASN A 94 5.07 -8.87 14.47
CA ASN A 94 5.47 -9.39 13.17
C ASN A 94 5.37 -8.30 12.08
N TRP A 95 4.27 -7.55 12.09
CA TRP A 95 4.09 -6.44 11.14
C TRP A 95 5.13 -5.34 11.35
N LEU A 96 5.46 -5.02 12.60
CA LEU A 96 6.52 -4.07 12.92
C LEU A 96 7.89 -4.57 12.42
N ASN A 97 8.19 -5.86 12.57
CA ASN A 97 9.44 -6.45 12.08
C ASN A 97 9.60 -6.25 10.56
N TRP A 98 8.55 -6.51 9.79
CA TRP A 98 8.55 -6.28 8.33
C TRP A 98 8.74 -4.80 7.96
N ILE A 99 8.09 -3.89 8.68
CA ILE A 99 8.26 -2.43 8.47
C ILE A 99 9.71 -2.02 8.75
N VAL A 100 10.29 -2.46 9.86
CA VAL A 100 11.68 -2.14 10.24
C VAL A 100 12.68 -2.74 9.24
N TYR A 101 12.52 -4.02 8.89
CA TYR A 101 13.35 -4.70 7.90
C TYR A 101 13.34 -3.94 6.56
N SER A 102 12.15 -3.57 6.10
CA SER A 102 12.01 -2.84 4.84
C SER A 102 12.59 -1.43 4.92
N LEU A 103 12.42 -0.72 6.05
CA LEU A 103 12.99 0.62 6.23
C LEU A 103 14.52 0.61 6.18
N ILE A 104 15.17 -0.41 6.76
CA ILE A 104 16.63 -0.55 6.68
C ILE A 104 17.12 -0.62 5.23
N ILE A 105 16.36 -1.29 4.36
CA ILE A 105 16.69 -1.43 2.93
C ILE A 105 16.39 -0.13 2.16
N TYR A 106 15.23 0.49 2.40
CA TYR A 106 14.81 1.67 1.63
C TYR A 106 15.49 2.98 2.06
N LEU A 107 15.93 3.11 3.31
CA LEU A 107 16.48 4.36 3.84
C LEU A 107 17.77 4.80 3.09
N PRO A 108 18.78 3.93 2.84
CA PRO A 108 19.91 4.28 1.98
C PRO A 108 19.50 4.64 0.55
N VAL A 109 18.53 3.91 -0.03
CA VAL A 109 18.02 4.16 -1.39
C VAL A 109 17.42 5.57 -1.50
N THR A 110 16.61 6.00 -0.51
CA THR A 110 16.04 7.35 -0.50
C THR A 110 17.11 8.43 -0.40
N PHE A 111 18.19 8.21 0.35
CA PHE A 111 19.30 9.16 0.43
C PHE A 111 20.07 9.27 -0.88
N VAL A 112 20.40 8.13 -1.51
CA VAL A 112 21.11 8.10 -2.80
C VAL A 112 20.28 8.79 -3.88
N ILE A 113 18.99 8.46 -3.99
CA ILE A 113 18.10 9.09 -4.98
C ILE A 113 18.00 10.59 -4.71
N THR A 114 17.79 11.03 -3.46
CA THR A 114 17.77 12.47 -3.15
C THR A 114 19.08 13.16 -3.54
N GLY A 115 20.22 12.53 -3.26
CA GLY A 115 21.53 13.03 -3.67
C GLY A 115 21.64 13.21 -5.18
N LEU A 116 21.20 12.22 -5.97
CA LEU A 116 21.20 12.29 -7.43
C LEU A 116 20.31 13.42 -7.98
N PHE A 117 19.20 13.74 -7.31
CA PHE A 117 18.26 14.78 -7.73
C PHE A 117 18.69 16.21 -7.35
N VAL A 118 19.44 16.35 -6.26
CA VAL A 118 19.81 17.66 -5.68
C VAL A 118 21.23 18.08 -6.05
N ILE A 119 22.16 17.12 -6.24
CA ILE A 119 23.53 17.41 -6.61
C ILE A 119 23.58 17.71 -8.11
N ASP A 120 23.70 18.99 -8.44
CA ASP A 120 23.83 19.47 -9.81
C ASP A 120 25.17 19.00 -10.42
N SER A 121 25.08 18.12 -11.41
CA SER A 121 26.22 17.63 -12.21
C SER A 121 26.29 18.32 -13.59
N GLY A 122 25.53 19.41 -13.80
CA GLY A 122 25.57 20.23 -15.02
C GLY A 122 24.94 19.60 -16.25
N THR A 123 24.42 18.36 -16.17
CA THR A 123 23.79 17.64 -17.29
C THR A 123 22.46 16.97 -16.94
N GLY A 124 22.09 16.93 -15.66
CA GLY A 124 20.75 16.52 -15.22
C GLY A 124 19.85 17.74 -14.99
N PRO A 125 18.52 17.56 -14.80
CA PRO A 125 17.64 18.60 -14.29
C PRO A 125 17.80 18.67 -12.75
N PRO A 126 18.65 19.56 -12.19
CA PRO A 126 18.70 19.72 -10.75
C PRO A 126 17.35 20.26 -10.28
N VAL A 127 16.70 19.51 -9.40
CA VAL A 127 15.50 20.02 -8.76
C VAL A 127 15.97 21.12 -7.81
N SER A 128 15.67 22.38 -8.10
CA SER A 128 15.99 23.51 -7.22
C SER A 128 15.08 23.51 -5.98
N ALA A 129 15.30 22.55 -5.10
CA ALA A 129 14.57 22.36 -3.86
C ALA A 129 15.55 22.07 -2.72
N SER A 130 15.13 22.32 -1.48
CA SER A 130 15.95 21.97 -0.33
C SER A 130 16.07 20.44 -0.21
N PHE A 131 17.29 19.95 0.04
CA PHE A 131 17.60 18.53 0.16
C PHE A 131 16.65 17.79 1.13
N LEU A 132 16.43 18.39 2.31
CA LEU A 132 15.58 17.82 3.35
C LEU A 132 14.15 17.57 2.87
N LEU A 133 13.62 18.47 2.06
CA LEU A 133 12.24 18.43 1.59
C LEU A 133 12.02 17.34 0.53
N VAL A 134 12.97 17.20 -0.40
CA VAL A 134 12.95 16.12 -1.40
C VAL A 134 13.14 14.78 -0.72
N TRP A 135 14.06 14.69 0.24
CA TRP A 135 14.24 13.47 1.05
C TRP A 135 12.98 13.10 1.83
N PHE A 136 12.32 14.08 2.45
CA PHE A 136 11.10 13.86 3.20
C PHE A 136 9.94 13.36 2.33
N ASN A 137 9.86 13.80 1.07
CA ASN A 137 8.92 13.26 0.10
C ASN A 137 9.17 11.76 -0.16
N PHE A 138 10.43 11.39 -0.42
CA PHE A 138 10.79 10.01 -0.69
C PHE A 138 10.56 9.07 0.49
N ILE A 139 10.85 9.50 1.72
CA ILE A 139 10.61 8.66 2.90
C ILE A 139 9.11 8.51 3.22
N LEU A 140 8.30 9.55 3.01
CA LEU A 140 6.85 9.42 3.11
C LEU A 140 6.29 8.48 2.05
N PHE A 141 6.78 8.59 0.81
CA PHE A 141 6.42 7.70 -0.27
C PHE A 141 6.77 6.24 0.04
N THR A 142 7.98 5.94 0.55
CA THR A 142 8.36 4.56 0.88
C THR A 142 7.51 4.00 2.01
N LEU A 143 7.19 4.78 3.05
CA LEU A 143 6.29 4.34 4.12
C LEU A 143 4.87 4.03 3.62
N ALA A 144 4.31 4.88 2.76
CA ALA A 144 3.00 4.65 2.16
C ALA A 144 3.01 3.43 1.21
N PHE A 145 4.08 3.29 0.42
CA PHE A 145 4.28 2.15 -0.48
C PHE A 145 4.42 0.83 0.29
N LEU A 146 5.14 0.81 1.41
CA LEU A 146 5.21 -0.35 2.29
C LEU A 146 3.85 -0.72 2.86
N ALA A 147 3.06 0.26 3.31
CA ALA A 147 1.71 0.00 3.80
C ALA A 147 0.84 -0.67 2.71
N LEU A 148 0.96 -0.22 1.45
CA LEU A 148 0.28 -0.86 0.32
C LEU A 148 0.76 -2.31 0.08
N ILE A 149 2.07 -2.57 0.14
CA ILE A 149 2.62 -3.94 -0.02
C ILE A 149 2.05 -4.85 1.06
N LEU A 150 2.03 -4.40 2.32
CA LEU A 150 1.46 -5.16 3.43
C LEU A 150 -0.03 -5.42 3.21
N ALA A 151 -0.80 -4.43 2.75
CA ALA A 151 -2.22 -4.61 2.44
C ALA A 151 -2.42 -5.65 1.32
N MET A 152 -1.66 -5.56 0.22
CA MET A 152 -1.72 -6.51 -0.88
C MET A 152 -1.33 -7.93 -0.44
N SER A 153 -0.33 -8.08 0.44
CA SER A 153 0.10 -9.39 0.95
C SER A 153 -1.01 -10.17 1.66
N THR A 154 -1.96 -9.47 2.30
CA THR A 154 -3.05 -10.12 3.04
C THR A 154 -4.07 -10.81 2.14
N LEU A 155 -4.17 -10.41 0.86
CA LEU A 155 -5.14 -10.92 -0.10
C LEU A 155 -4.72 -12.26 -0.74
N PHE A 156 -3.43 -12.55 -0.77
CA PHE A 156 -2.89 -13.71 -1.47
C PHE A 156 -2.58 -14.88 -0.52
N THR A 157 -2.64 -16.09 -1.08
CA THR A 157 -2.31 -17.36 -0.42
C THR A 157 -1.12 -18.07 -1.04
N ASN A 158 -0.55 -17.56 -2.14
CA ASN A 158 0.62 -18.12 -2.79
C ASN A 158 1.61 -17.00 -3.08
N GLY A 159 2.86 -17.10 -2.62
CA GLY A 159 3.85 -16.02 -2.76
C GLY A 159 4.19 -15.68 -4.21
N ILE A 160 4.30 -16.68 -5.08
CA ILE A 160 4.58 -16.47 -6.52
C ILE A 160 3.43 -15.73 -7.22
N VAL A 161 2.19 -16.07 -6.90
CA VAL A 161 1.02 -15.40 -7.48
C VAL A 161 0.94 -13.97 -6.96
N ALA A 162 1.20 -13.76 -5.67
CA ALA A 162 1.25 -12.42 -5.07
C ALA A 162 2.29 -11.54 -5.75
N MET A 163 3.50 -12.05 -5.95
CA MET A 163 4.60 -11.37 -6.63
C MET A 163 4.18 -10.86 -8.03
N ILE A 164 3.73 -11.76 -8.91
CA ILE A 164 3.35 -11.41 -10.29
C ILE A 164 2.12 -10.50 -10.31
N ALA A 165 1.07 -10.85 -9.56
CA ALA A 165 -0.18 -10.09 -9.56
C ALA A 165 0.00 -8.70 -8.93
N GLY A 166 0.80 -8.60 -7.87
CA GLY A 166 1.13 -7.34 -7.20
C GLY A 166 1.85 -6.37 -8.12
N GLU A 167 2.84 -6.86 -8.88
CA GLU A 167 3.51 -6.06 -9.91
C GLU A 167 2.55 -5.58 -11.00
N VAL A 168 1.76 -6.48 -11.57
CA VAL A 168 0.82 -6.16 -12.66
C VAL A 168 -0.21 -5.12 -12.20
N VAL A 169 -0.78 -5.30 -11.01
CA VAL A 169 -1.73 -4.34 -10.42
C VAL A 169 -1.07 -2.99 -10.20
N TRP A 170 0.15 -2.97 -9.67
CA TRP A 170 0.87 -1.73 -9.41
C TRP A 170 1.25 -0.98 -10.69
N TYR A 171 1.91 -1.64 -11.63
CA TYR A 171 2.33 -1.04 -12.89
C TYR A 171 1.14 -0.62 -13.74
N GLY A 172 0.12 -1.48 -13.85
CA GLY A 172 -1.10 -1.18 -14.56
C GLY A 172 -1.80 0.06 -13.99
N THR A 173 -1.97 0.11 -12.67
CA THR A 173 -2.63 1.26 -12.01
C THR A 173 -1.80 2.55 -12.17
N THR A 174 -0.49 2.48 -11.99
CA THR A 174 0.39 3.65 -12.10
C THR A 174 0.41 4.23 -13.52
N VAL A 175 0.58 3.38 -14.54
CA VAL A 175 0.62 3.82 -15.95
C VAL A 175 -0.74 4.36 -16.39
N LEU A 176 -1.84 3.69 -16.03
CA LEU A 176 -3.19 4.15 -16.36
C LEU A 176 -3.50 5.50 -15.72
N LEU A 177 -3.30 5.65 -14.41
CA LEU A 177 -3.60 6.90 -13.73
C LEU A 177 -2.69 8.06 -14.19
N ASN A 178 -1.42 7.79 -14.49
CA ASN A 178 -0.50 8.81 -15.00
C ASN A 178 -0.91 9.33 -16.40
N THR A 179 -1.24 8.42 -17.32
CA THR A 179 -1.64 8.77 -18.69
C THR A 179 -2.99 9.47 -18.76
N PHE A 180 -3.97 9.04 -17.95
CA PHE A 180 -5.32 9.61 -18.01
C PHE A 180 -5.51 10.85 -17.15
N ILE A 181 -4.96 10.88 -15.94
CA ILE A 181 -5.25 11.94 -14.96
C ILE A 181 -4.10 12.95 -14.89
N VAL A 182 -2.89 12.48 -14.58
CA VAL A 182 -1.75 13.36 -14.32
C VAL A 182 -1.34 14.16 -15.56
N SER A 183 -1.44 13.55 -16.74
CA SER A 183 -1.12 14.22 -18.02
C SER A 183 -2.10 15.35 -18.37
N TYR A 184 -3.27 15.41 -17.71
CA TYR A 184 -4.30 16.41 -17.96
C TYR A 184 -4.85 17.01 -16.65
N PRO A 185 -4.02 17.76 -15.90
CA PRO A 185 -4.34 18.19 -14.54
C PRO A 185 -5.57 19.10 -14.43
N ASP A 186 -5.84 19.89 -15.48
CA ASP A 186 -6.93 20.87 -15.51
C ASP A 186 -8.30 20.30 -15.89
N LYS A 187 -8.33 19.11 -16.51
CA LYS A 187 -9.59 18.49 -16.97
C LYS A 187 -10.45 17.97 -15.82
N PHE A 188 -9.82 17.57 -14.71
CA PHE A 188 -10.49 16.89 -13.60
C PHE A 188 -10.67 17.79 -12.38
N SER A 189 -11.67 17.46 -11.56
CA SER A 189 -11.88 18.14 -10.27
C SER A 189 -10.77 17.81 -9.28
N LEU A 190 -10.53 18.71 -8.32
CA LEU A 190 -9.52 18.50 -7.28
C LEU A 190 -9.76 17.19 -6.52
N PHE A 191 -11.03 16.81 -6.30
CA PHE A 191 -11.39 15.56 -5.64
C PHE A 191 -10.90 14.32 -6.41
N ILE A 192 -11.07 14.27 -7.73
CA ILE A 192 -10.61 13.15 -8.56
C ILE A 192 -9.08 13.07 -8.55
N ASN A 193 -8.40 14.22 -8.60
CA ASN A 193 -6.95 14.26 -8.51
C ASN A 193 -6.45 13.76 -7.14
N LEU A 194 -7.10 14.16 -6.04
CA LEU A 194 -6.77 13.64 -4.71
C LEU A 194 -7.09 12.14 -4.58
N LEU A 195 -8.18 11.67 -5.16
CA LEU A 195 -8.52 10.25 -5.16
C LEU A 195 -7.48 9.42 -5.93
N SER A 196 -6.93 9.96 -7.03
CA SER A 196 -5.84 9.32 -7.77
C SER A 196 -4.57 9.19 -6.92
N CYS A 197 -4.36 10.10 -5.97
CA CYS A 197 -3.23 10.03 -5.04
C CYS A 197 -3.32 8.89 -4.03
N LEU A 198 -4.46 8.18 -3.90
CA LEU A 198 -4.55 6.95 -3.09
C LEU A 198 -3.58 5.86 -3.54
N CYS A 199 -3.10 5.95 -4.80
CA CYS A 199 -1.97 5.17 -5.27
C CYS A 199 -0.68 5.96 -4.96
N PRO A 200 0.19 5.49 -4.05
CA PRO A 200 1.36 6.25 -3.63
C PRO A 200 2.29 6.69 -4.78
N SER A 201 2.37 5.94 -5.88
CA SER A 201 3.13 6.33 -7.07
C SER A 201 2.63 7.61 -7.71
N ILE A 202 1.30 7.77 -7.77
CA ILE A 202 0.67 8.95 -8.37
C ILE A 202 0.89 10.18 -7.48
N ALA A 203 0.82 10.03 -6.16
CA ALA A 203 1.17 11.11 -5.24
C ALA A 203 2.63 11.57 -5.43
N LEU A 204 3.57 10.64 -5.62
CA LEU A 204 4.96 10.97 -5.95
C LEU A 204 5.06 11.68 -7.30
N ILE A 205 4.42 11.18 -8.35
CA ILE A 205 4.47 11.81 -9.67
C ILE A 205 3.89 13.24 -9.62
N TRP A 206 2.77 13.47 -8.93
CA TRP A 206 2.22 14.81 -8.71
C TRP A 206 3.22 15.73 -8.01
N SER A 207 3.88 15.24 -6.97
CA SER A 207 4.87 16.03 -6.22
C SER A 207 6.04 16.47 -7.10
N PHE A 208 6.54 15.60 -7.97
CA PHE A 208 7.62 15.91 -8.91
C PHE A 208 7.20 16.87 -10.02
N ASN A 209 6.02 16.67 -10.61
CA ASN A 209 5.50 17.56 -11.65
C ASN A 209 5.31 18.98 -11.09
N CYS A 210 4.76 19.11 -9.88
CA CYS A 210 4.66 20.40 -9.21
C CYS A 210 6.05 21.03 -9.01
N MET A 211 7.03 20.28 -8.51
CA MET A 211 8.40 20.79 -8.33
C MET A 211 9.04 21.25 -9.65
N LYS A 212 8.80 20.51 -10.74
CA LYS A 212 9.25 20.86 -12.09
C LYS A 212 8.59 22.16 -12.58
N ASP A 213 7.29 22.34 -12.35
CA ASP A 213 6.58 23.55 -12.76
C ASP A 213 7.04 24.79 -11.98
N PHE A 214 7.38 24.64 -10.69
CA PHE A 214 8.03 25.71 -9.92
C PHE A 214 9.39 26.12 -10.52
N GLN A 215 10.19 25.15 -10.97
CA GLN A 215 11.47 25.41 -11.64
C GLN A 215 11.31 26.10 -12.98
N LYS A 216 10.35 25.67 -13.80
CA LYS A 216 10.01 26.31 -15.08
C LYS A 216 9.65 27.79 -14.89
N ASN A 217 9.02 28.11 -13.76
CA ASN A 217 8.67 29.48 -13.38
C ASN A 217 9.81 30.25 -12.66
N GLY A 218 11.04 29.71 -12.66
CA GLY A 218 12.23 30.36 -12.11
C GLY A 218 12.25 30.46 -10.58
N ARG A 219 11.46 29.64 -9.88
CA ARG A 219 11.37 29.66 -8.41
C ARG A 219 11.79 28.32 -7.82
N SER A 220 12.72 28.36 -6.88
CA SER A 220 13.05 27.18 -6.08
C SER A 220 11.91 26.79 -5.15
N TRP A 221 11.60 25.50 -5.06
CA TRP A 221 10.57 25.03 -4.14
C TRP A 221 11.09 25.06 -2.70
N THR A 222 10.40 25.83 -1.85
CA THR A 222 10.76 26.08 -0.45
C THR A 222 9.55 25.83 0.44
N MET A 223 9.76 25.55 1.72
CA MET A 223 8.69 25.35 2.74
C MET A 223 7.58 26.41 2.72
N ARG A 224 7.89 27.66 2.34
CA ARG A 224 6.90 28.74 2.26
C ARG A 224 5.82 28.52 1.18
N ASN A 225 6.17 27.79 0.11
CA ASN A 225 5.28 27.52 -1.03
C ASN A 225 4.68 26.10 -0.96
N PHE A 226 4.67 25.48 0.23
CA PHE A 226 4.27 24.09 0.41
C PHE A 226 2.83 23.80 -0.06
N PHE A 227 1.91 24.75 0.16
CA PHE A 227 0.51 24.65 -0.27
C PHE A 227 0.17 25.54 -1.47
N ASP A 228 1.15 26.17 -2.11
CA ASP A 228 0.87 27.02 -3.27
C ASP A 228 0.56 26.15 -4.49
N ASN A 229 -0.66 26.27 -5.00
CA ASN A 229 -1.17 25.58 -6.17
C ASN A 229 -1.20 26.47 -7.43
N ARG A 230 -0.90 27.77 -7.32
CA ARG A 230 -1.02 28.72 -8.44
C ARG A 230 0.21 28.74 -9.34
N THR A 231 1.38 28.51 -8.75
CA THR A 231 2.67 28.54 -9.46
C THR A 231 3.02 27.18 -10.08
N GLY A 232 2.36 26.09 -9.69
CA GLY A 232 2.70 24.71 -10.09
C GLY A 232 1.83 24.12 -11.20
N GLY A 233 1.14 24.95 -11.99
CA GLY A 233 0.40 24.50 -13.20
C GLY A 233 -0.82 23.59 -12.98
N GLY A 234 -1.06 23.09 -11.76
CA GLY A 234 -2.14 22.14 -11.47
C GLY A 234 -2.89 22.43 -10.17
N ARG A 235 -4.07 21.80 -10.04
CA ARG A 235 -4.94 21.97 -8.85
C ARG A 235 -4.38 21.35 -7.56
N VAL A 236 -3.45 20.40 -7.68
CA VAL A 236 -2.84 19.68 -6.56
C VAL A 236 -1.54 20.39 -6.19
N SER A 237 -1.36 20.73 -4.91
CA SER A 237 -0.08 21.22 -4.38
C SER A 237 0.73 20.07 -3.78
N VAL A 238 2.05 20.24 -3.68
CA VAL A 238 2.96 19.25 -3.06
C VAL A 238 2.51 18.92 -1.64
N GLY A 239 2.06 19.91 -0.87
CA GLY A 239 1.56 19.70 0.47
C GLY A 239 0.31 18.84 0.55
N LEU A 240 -0.61 18.95 -0.43
CA LEU A 240 -1.75 18.05 -0.53
C LEU A 240 -1.31 16.62 -0.86
N ALA A 241 -0.29 16.44 -1.70
CA ALA A 241 0.27 15.11 -1.98
C ALA A 241 0.86 14.47 -0.71
N PHE A 242 1.55 15.24 0.15
CA PHE A 242 2.09 14.72 1.41
C PHE A 242 0.99 14.31 2.39
N ILE A 243 -0.07 15.13 2.50
CA ILE A 243 -1.24 14.78 3.32
C ILE A 243 -1.85 13.48 2.81
N MET A 244 -2.01 13.32 1.50
CA MET A 244 -2.54 12.09 0.91
C MET A 244 -1.64 10.87 1.18
N LEU A 245 -0.31 11.00 1.10
CA LEU A 245 0.61 9.90 1.45
C LEU A 245 0.47 9.45 2.92
N ILE A 246 0.24 10.40 3.83
CA ILE A 246 -0.02 10.08 5.25
C ILE A 246 -1.38 9.38 5.40
N VAL A 247 -2.40 9.86 4.69
CA VAL A 247 -3.73 9.21 4.65
C VAL A 247 -3.62 7.78 4.13
N ASP A 248 -2.87 7.55 3.06
CA ASP A 248 -2.65 6.22 2.48
C ASP A 248 -1.98 5.28 3.48
N MET A 249 -0.95 5.75 4.19
CA MET A 249 -0.27 4.96 5.21
C MET A 249 -1.25 4.48 6.30
N ILE A 250 -2.12 5.37 6.78
CA ILE A 250 -3.11 5.03 7.80
C ILE A 250 -4.16 4.08 7.22
N LEU A 251 -4.68 4.38 6.04
CA LEU A 251 -5.73 3.61 5.38
C LEU A 251 -5.27 2.18 5.07
N TYR A 252 -4.11 2.00 4.45
CA TYR A 252 -3.57 0.68 4.13
C TYR A 252 -3.17 -0.10 5.38
N SER A 253 -2.73 0.56 6.46
CA SER A 253 -2.49 -0.09 7.76
C SER A 253 -3.78 -0.64 8.37
N ILE A 254 -4.89 0.12 8.31
CA ILE A 254 -6.20 -0.32 8.77
C ILE A 254 -6.70 -1.50 7.92
N ILE A 255 -6.55 -1.42 6.60
CA ILE A 255 -6.90 -2.50 5.68
C ILE A 255 -6.11 -3.76 6.01
N THR A 256 -4.78 -3.64 6.20
CA THR A 256 -3.92 -4.77 6.56
C THR A 256 -4.38 -5.42 7.86
N TRP A 257 -4.64 -4.63 8.90
CA TRP A 257 -5.12 -5.13 10.19
C TRP A 257 -6.49 -5.83 10.09
N TYR A 258 -7.41 -5.26 9.29
CA TYR A 258 -8.74 -5.81 9.09
C TYR A 258 -8.71 -7.12 8.31
N ILE A 259 -8.04 -7.14 7.15
CA ILE A 259 -7.99 -8.31 6.28
C ILE A 259 -7.19 -9.45 6.94
N ASP A 260 -6.10 -9.15 7.65
CA ASP A 260 -5.35 -10.17 8.40
C ASP A 260 -6.19 -10.82 9.51
N SER A 261 -7.10 -10.04 10.12
CA SER A 261 -8.01 -10.56 11.15
C SER A 261 -9.12 -11.45 10.56
N VAL A 262 -9.58 -11.14 9.35
CA VAL A 262 -10.68 -11.85 8.67
C VAL A 262 -10.16 -13.07 7.90
N ASN A 263 -9.00 -12.95 7.25
CA ASN A 263 -8.38 -13.97 6.43
C ASN A 263 -6.89 -14.17 6.79
N PRO A 264 -6.59 -14.74 7.97
CA PRO A 264 -5.22 -14.95 8.45
C PRO A 264 -4.44 -16.01 7.66
N GLY A 265 -5.06 -16.73 6.73
CA GLY A 265 -4.43 -17.79 5.92
C GLY A 265 -4.84 -19.20 6.33
N PRO A 266 -4.18 -20.24 5.79
CA PRO A 266 -4.60 -21.64 5.97
C PRO A 266 -4.51 -22.16 7.41
N TYR A 267 -3.58 -21.63 8.20
CA TYR A 267 -3.33 -22.06 9.57
C TYR A 267 -3.96 -21.16 10.64
N GLY A 268 -4.44 -19.97 10.27
CA GLY A 268 -5.00 -19.01 11.21
C GLY A 268 -6.50 -19.18 11.41
N ILE A 269 -7.00 -18.80 12.59
CA ILE A 269 -8.44 -18.86 12.90
C ILE A 269 -9.12 -17.56 12.42
N PRO A 270 -9.98 -17.59 11.38
CA PRO A 270 -10.61 -16.38 10.84
C PRO A 270 -11.64 -15.81 11.82
N LYS A 271 -11.59 -14.49 12.06
CA LYS A 271 -12.65 -13.78 12.77
C LYS A 271 -13.83 -13.51 11.83
N PRO A 272 -15.08 -13.51 12.32
CA PRO A 272 -16.23 -13.18 11.48
C PRO A 272 -16.14 -11.74 10.94
N TYR A 273 -16.64 -11.50 9.73
CA TYR A 273 -16.57 -10.18 9.05
C TYR A 273 -17.08 -9.00 9.89
N ASN A 274 -18.10 -9.23 10.72
CA ASN A 274 -18.70 -8.23 11.62
C ASN A 274 -18.00 -8.16 12.99
N PHE A 275 -16.77 -8.65 13.13
CA PHE A 275 -16.05 -8.69 14.42
C PHE A 275 -15.98 -7.33 15.12
N MET A 276 -15.87 -6.22 14.38
CA MET A 276 -15.89 -4.87 14.97
C MET A 276 -17.25 -4.49 15.59
N PHE A 277 -18.35 -5.02 15.06
CA PHE A 277 -19.71 -4.70 15.52
C PHE A 277 -20.27 -5.74 16.51
N LYS A 278 -19.62 -6.89 16.64
CA LYS A 278 -19.91 -7.83 17.73
C LYS A 278 -19.28 -7.30 19.01
N ARG A 279 -20.08 -6.55 19.79
CA ARG A 279 -19.84 -6.39 21.23
C ARG A 279 -19.53 -7.78 21.78
N SER A 280 -18.40 -7.91 22.46
CA SER A 280 -17.98 -9.13 23.12
C SER A 280 -19.05 -9.55 24.11
N ASN A 281 -20.06 -10.29 23.63
CA ASN A 281 -20.84 -11.16 24.48
C ASN A 281 -19.88 -12.31 24.78
N GLU A 282 -18.94 -12.03 25.69
CA GLU A 282 -18.44 -13.04 26.59
C GLU A 282 -19.70 -13.75 27.11
N LYS A 283 -20.03 -14.88 26.49
CA LYS A 283 -20.67 -15.93 27.24
C LYS A 283 -19.70 -16.15 28.39
N LYS A 284 -19.98 -15.52 29.53
CA LYS A 284 -19.51 -15.99 30.82
C LYS A 284 -19.76 -17.49 30.76
N CYS A 285 -18.71 -18.28 30.57
CA CYS A 285 -18.74 -19.65 31.03
C CYS A 285 -19.00 -19.48 32.51
N GLY A 286 -20.29 -19.59 32.88
CA GLY A 286 -20.70 -19.60 34.26
C GLY A 286 -19.82 -20.64 34.92
N ALA A 287 -19.18 -20.23 36.00
CA ALA A 287 -18.60 -21.15 36.96
C ALA A 287 -19.74 -22.04 37.50
N ALA A 288 -20.19 -22.99 36.69
CA ALA A 288 -21.03 -24.07 37.10
C ALA A 288 -20.13 -24.98 37.92
N SER A 289 -20.27 -24.83 39.24
CA SER A 289 -19.88 -25.76 40.31
C SER A 289 -18.84 -26.82 39.93
N ARG A 290 -17.64 -26.65 40.49
CA ARG A 290 -16.61 -27.68 40.64
C ARG A 290 -17.16 -28.87 41.43
N THR A 291 -17.90 -29.78 40.81
CA THR A 291 -18.23 -31.10 41.37
C THR A 291 -18.95 -31.94 40.31
N CYS A 292 -18.20 -32.56 39.40
CA CYS A 292 -18.71 -33.67 38.56
C CYS A 292 -17.56 -34.65 38.29
N HIS A 293 -17.03 -35.27 39.34
CA HIS A 293 -16.50 -36.62 39.17
C HIS A 293 -17.68 -37.56 38.92
N ALA A 294 -17.49 -38.46 37.94
CA ALA A 294 -18.24 -39.68 37.65
C ALA A 294 -19.37 -39.59 36.61
N ALA A 295 -19.12 -40.23 35.46
CA ALA A 295 -20.07 -41.13 34.77
C ALA A 295 -19.48 -41.83 33.52
N GLY A 296 -18.18 -41.68 33.21
CA GLY A 296 -17.48 -42.58 32.29
C GLY A 296 -16.94 -43.78 33.06
N SER A 297 -17.19 -45.00 32.58
CA SER A 297 -16.73 -46.27 33.15
C SER A 297 -15.35 -46.17 33.82
N LYS A 298 -15.30 -46.27 35.16
CA LYS A 298 -14.06 -46.36 35.95
C LYS A 298 -13.20 -47.58 35.56
N ASN A 299 -13.68 -48.48 34.69
CA ASN A 299 -12.95 -49.69 34.32
C ASN A 299 -11.80 -49.45 33.33
N ASN A 300 -11.73 -48.29 32.66
CA ASN A 300 -10.71 -48.02 31.65
C ASN A 300 -9.63 -47.02 32.11
N TYR A 301 -9.68 -46.58 33.37
CA TYR A 301 -8.73 -45.62 33.92
C TYR A 301 -7.86 -46.31 34.97
N GLU A 302 -6.55 -46.27 34.77
CA GLU A 302 -5.61 -46.67 35.81
C GLU A 302 -5.61 -45.65 36.94
N ILE A 303 -5.39 -46.15 38.16
CA ILE A 303 -5.30 -45.30 39.34
C ILE A 303 -3.98 -44.51 39.25
N PRO A 304 -4.00 -43.17 39.37
CA PRO A 304 -2.79 -42.38 39.33
C PRO A 304 -1.79 -42.82 40.42
N PRO A 305 -0.48 -42.93 40.12
CA PRO A 305 0.53 -43.19 41.13
C PRO A 305 0.56 -42.04 42.16
N ALA A 306 0.69 -42.38 43.45
CA ALA A 306 0.42 -41.48 44.58
C ALA A 306 1.39 -40.29 44.76
N ASN A 307 2.24 -39.98 43.78
CA ASN A 307 3.28 -38.96 43.94
C ASN A 307 3.67 -38.23 42.65
N ILE A 308 2.78 -38.18 41.65
CA ILE A 308 3.07 -37.53 40.37
C ILE A 308 2.24 -36.25 40.21
N LYS A 309 2.92 -35.16 39.87
CA LYS A 309 2.30 -33.86 39.63
C LYS A 309 1.63 -33.83 38.25
N ILE A 310 0.42 -33.29 38.18
CA ILE A 310 -0.31 -33.11 36.91
C ILE A 310 0.25 -31.87 36.22
N GLY A 311 0.81 -32.04 35.02
CA GLY A 311 1.29 -30.94 34.18
C GLY A 311 0.17 -30.29 33.37
N ILE A 312 -0.71 -31.10 32.76
CA ILE A 312 -1.85 -30.62 31.97
C ILE A 312 -3.10 -31.39 32.38
N LYS A 313 -4.17 -30.66 32.72
CA LYS A 313 -5.48 -31.22 33.07
C LYS A 313 -6.51 -30.85 32.00
N ILE A 314 -7.12 -31.85 31.37
CA ILE A 314 -8.17 -31.67 30.37
C ILE A 314 -9.48 -32.17 30.97
N GLU A 315 -10.49 -31.29 31.03
CA GLU A 315 -11.83 -31.64 31.53
C GLU A 315 -12.88 -31.32 30.48
N ASN A 316 -13.74 -32.29 30.18
CA ASN A 316 -14.87 -32.19 29.27
C ASN A 316 -14.54 -31.57 27.90
N LEU A 317 -13.38 -31.92 27.33
CA LEU A 317 -12.98 -31.37 26.04
C LEU A 317 -13.95 -31.82 24.94
N ARG A 318 -14.50 -30.85 24.21
CA ARG A 318 -15.47 -31.09 23.15
C ARG A 318 -15.17 -30.25 21.93
N LYS A 319 -15.05 -30.92 20.77
CA LYS A 319 -14.86 -30.26 19.48
C LYS A 319 -15.86 -30.75 18.45
N THR A 320 -16.54 -29.80 17.83
CA THR A 320 -17.47 -30.04 16.73
C THR A 320 -17.09 -29.23 15.50
N PHE A 321 -17.06 -29.88 14.34
CA PHE A 321 -16.84 -29.25 13.04
C PHE A 321 -18.16 -29.07 12.27
N LYS A 322 -18.15 -28.24 11.22
CA LYS A 322 -19.29 -27.98 10.33
C LYS A 322 -20.55 -27.53 11.08
N GLN A 323 -20.41 -26.56 11.98
CA GLN A 323 -21.52 -25.99 12.78
C GLN A 323 -22.32 -27.06 13.55
N GLY A 324 -21.61 -28.04 14.13
CA GLY A 324 -22.22 -29.08 14.99
C GLY A 324 -22.57 -30.39 14.28
N LYS A 325 -22.40 -30.50 12.95
CA LYS A 325 -22.73 -31.73 12.20
C LYS A 325 -21.77 -32.90 12.46
N VAL A 326 -20.51 -32.62 12.81
CA VAL A 326 -19.51 -33.66 13.08
C VAL A 326 -18.90 -33.40 14.44
N VAL A 327 -19.11 -34.32 15.37
CA VAL A 327 -18.44 -34.31 16.67
C VAL A 327 -17.13 -35.08 16.52
N ALA A 328 -16.01 -34.38 16.62
CA ALA A 328 -14.68 -34.99 16.48
C ALA A 328 -14.09 -35.41 17.83
N VAL A 329 -14.45 -34.71 18.89
CA VAL A 329 -14.04 -35.00 20.27
C VAL A 329 -15.25 -34.73 21.15
N GLU A 330 -15.64 -35.69 21.98
CA GLU A 330 -16.79 -35.58 22.89
C GLU A 330 -16.38 -35.98 24.30
N LYS A 331 -16.38 -35.00 25.22
CA LYS A 331 -16.14 -35.19 26.66
C LYS A 331 -14.86 -36.00 26.94
N VAL A 332 -13.74 -35.55 26.38
CA VAL A 332 -12.44 -36.12 26.73
C VAL A 332 -11.95 -35.51 28.04
N ASP A 333 -11.77 -36.37 29.03
CA ASP A 333 -11.10 -36.09 30.29
C ASP A 333 -9.74 -36.77 30.26
N LEU A 334 -8.65 -36.01 30.42
CA LEU A 334 -7.29 -36.54 30.36
C LEU A 334 -6.37 -35.75 31.28
N ASP A 335 -5.67 -36.48 32.15
CA ASP A 335 -4.63 -35.93 33.01
C ASP A 335 -3.26 -36.33 32.44
N ILE A 336 -2.42 -35.35 32.13
CA ILE A 336 -1.04 -35.53 31.66
C ILE A 336 -0.12 -35.17 32.82
N TYR A 337 0.73 -36.12 33.19
CA TYR A 337 1.62 -36.00 34.33
C TYR A 337 2.98 -35.42 33.95
N GLU A 338 3.59 -34.66 34.85
CA GLU A 338 4.98 -34.19 34.72
C GLU A 338 5.94 -35.39 34.68
N ASP A 339 7.04 -35.25 33.95
CA ASP A 339 8.10 -36.26 33.79
C ASP A 339 7.69 -37.61 33.19
N ASN A 340 6.47 -37.73 32.64
CA ASN A 340 5.96 -38.93 31.99
C ASN A 340 5.77 -38.74 30.47
N ILE A 341 6.16 -39.75 29.68
CA ILE A 341 5.87 -39.79 28.24
C ILE A 341 4.43 -40.26 28.05
N THR A 342 3.57 -39.36 27.56
CA THR A 342 2.17 -39.68 27.25
C THR A 342 2.00 -39.94 25.76
N ALA A 343 1.49 -41.12 25.39
CA ALA A 343 1.21 -41.47 24.00
C ALA A 343 -0.30 -41.55 23.76
N LEU A 344 -0.80 -40.79 22.78
CA LEU A 344 -2.21 -40.82 22.38
C LEU A 344 -2.41 -41.80 21.21
N LEU A 345 -2.94 -42.99 21.50
CA LEU A 345 -3.20 -44.05 20.52
C LEU A 345 -4.71 -44.26 20.29
N GLY A 346 -5.05 -44.78 19.12
CA GLY A 346 -6.44 -45.02 18.72
C GLY A 346 -6.58 -45.27 17.22
N HIS A 347 -7.77 -45.64 16.76
CA HIS A 347 -8.02 -45.87 15.33
C HIS A 347 -7.94 -44.59 14.49
N ASN A 348 -7.81 -44.72 13.16
CA ASN A 348 -7.91 -43.58 12.25
C ASN A 348 -9.30 -42.94 12.36
N GLY A 349 -9.35 -41.61 12.45
CA GLY A 349 -10.60 -40.87 12.66
C GLY A 349 -11.07 -40.74 14.13
N ALA A 350 -10.35 -41.29 15.11
CA ALA A 350 -10.71 -41.18 16.54
C ALA A 350 -10.55 -39.76 17.15
N GLY A 351 -10.12 -38.76 16.36
CA GLY A 351 -9.92 -37.39 16.85
C GLY A 351 -8.55 -37.11 17.48
N LYS A 352 -7.58 -38.03 17.43
CA LYS A 352 -6.23 -37.87 18.02
C LYS A 352 -5.55 -36.53 17.66
N THR A 353 -5.40 -36.27 16.36
CA THR A 353 -4.80 -35.03 15.85
C THR A 353 -5.63 -33.82 16.25
N THR A 354 -6.96 -33.95 16.27
CA THR A 354 -7.86 -32.86 16.70
C THR A 354 -7.64 -32.49 18.15
N THR A 355 -7.55 -33.47 19.05
CA THR A 355 -7.25 -33.26 20.48
C THR A 355 -5.91 -32.56 20.64
N MET A 356 -4.87 -33.01 19.93
CA MET A 356 -3.54 -32.39 19.99
C MET A 356 -3.53 -30.97 19.43
N SER A 357 -4.25 -30.70 18.33
CA SER A 357 -4.36 -29.35 17.76
C SER A 357 -5.08 -28.37 18.68
N ILE A 358 -6.04 -28.84 19.48
CA ILE A 358 -6.71 -28.00 20.49
C ILE A 358 -5.75 -27.71 21.64
N LEU A 359 -5.05 -28.74 22.14
CA LEU A 359 -4.03 -28.57 23.18
C LEU A 359 -2.93 -27.59 22.79
N ALA A 360 -2.50 -27.65 21.52
CA ALA A 360 -1.49 -26.75 20.97
C ALA A 360 -2.04 -25.36 20.57
N GLY A 361 -3.35 -25.12 20.68
CA GLY A 361 -3.97 -23.82 20.37
C GLY A 361 -4.21 -23.52 18.89
N PHE A 362 -4.02 -24.49 17.99
CA PHE A 362 -4.34 -24.34 16.55
C PHE A 362 -5.85 -24.34 16.27
N LEU A 363 -6.63 -24.96 17.15
CA LEU A 363 -8.08 -25.01 17.06
C LEU A 363 -8.72 -24.46 18.33
N PRO A 364 -9.77 -23.63 18.20
CA PRO A 364 -10.49 -23.07 19.34
C PRO A 364 -11.44 -24.07 20.01
#